data_AF-A0A7T0FZE0-F1
#
_entry.id   AF-A0A7T0FZE0-F1
#
_cell.length_a   1.000
_cell.length_b   1.000
_cell.length_c   1.000
_cell.angle_alpha   90.00
_cell.angle_beta   90.00
_cell.angle_gamma   90.00
#
_symmetry.space_group_name_H-M   'P 1'
#
loop_
_entity.id
_entity.type
_entity.pdbx_description
1 polymer ?
#
loop_
_entity_poly.entity_id
_entity_poly.type
_entity_poly.pdbx_seq_one_letter_code
_entity_poly.pdbx_strand_id
1 'polypeptide(L)'
;MKCPECGFEQKPREVCSVCGLVLSDYLAKKALERDRPEPTAEQVKRGQMVSIRRGHKVIRNVNTRDLPEKIQRGEIYSSDEISQDEKKWIHAGKHPQLKALFEKPPEVEESKTSAKEKPKDPDIEVHDPEKKARLKRLAKKHASGKLSDEDYTQQRNKILKKAMDEQRKQADTGEKRATLAGGLGVLMISIAIYLPIYKVRLVPDIILYSKSIMATGAIIFLTLFAMFDMARNNFRWSRSIGLVIASSLFAIHYMQSQEIAQVLSGKQETIVGGIFNGFDKVGVEKIKPAWGWAVFAGGAFLVHLSGWLRGRVD
;
A
#
# COMPACT_ATOMS: atom_id res chain seq x y z
N MET A 1 11.27 -0.52 -21.65
CA MET A 1 11.31 0.76 -20.91
C MET A 1 12.42 0.70 -19.87
N LYS A 2 13.10 1.82 -19.60
CA LYS A 2 14.12 1.91 -18.55
C LYS A 2 13.49 2.36 -17.24
N CYS A 3 13.83 1.73 -16.13
CA CYS A 3 13.45 2.21 -14.81
C CYS A 3 14.13 3.56 -14.52
N PRO A 4 13.40 4.61 -14.14
CA PRO A 4 13.99 5.94 -13.91
C PRO A 4 14.84 6.02 -12.63
N GLU A 5 14.68 5.07 -11.70
CA GLU A 5 15.42 5.06 -10.44
C GLU A 5 16.71 4.24 -10.52
N CYS A 6 16.66 3.04 -11.13
CA CYS A 6 17.81 2.14 -11.19
C CYS A 6 18.39 1.92 -12.59
N GLY A 7 17.80 2.52 -13.63
CA GLY A 7 18.27 2.42 -15.02
C GLY A 7 18.00 1.08 -15.72
N PHE A 8 17.44 0.09 -15.02
CA PHE A 8 17.24 -1.26 -15.55
C PHE A 8 16.27 -1.29 -16.74
N GLU A 9 16.67 -1.95 -17.84
CA GLU A 9 15.81 -2.18 -19.00
C GLU A 9 14.89 -3.37 -18.76
N GLN A 10 13.59 -3.11 -18.83
CA GLN A 10 12.56 -4.13 -18.67
C GLN A 10 11.43 -3.98 -19.69
N LYS A 11 10.70 -5.08 -19.93
CA LYS A 11 9.44 -5.05 -20.67
C LYS A 11 8.42 -4.15 -19.93
N PRO A 12 7.43 -3.57 -20.64
CA PRO A 12 6.41 -2.73 -20.00
C PRO A 12 5.74 -3.50 -18.87
N ARG A 13 5.94 -3.03 -17.64
CA ARG A 13 5.39 -3.58 -16.41
C ARG A 13 5.10 -2.42 -15.47
N GLU A 14 4.09 -2.56 -14.64
CA GLU A 14 3.73 -1.54 -13.64
C GLU A 14 4.79 -1.38 -12.56
N VAL A 15 5.61 -2.40 -12.31
CA VAL A 15 6.61 -2.40 -11.23
C VAL A 15 7.99 -2.79 -11.76
N CYS A 16 9.04 -2.11 -11.30
CA CYS A 16 10.41 -2.46 -11.59
C CYS A 16 10.82 -3.78 -10.92
N SER A 17 11.31 -4.74 -11.70
CA SER A 17 11.74 -6.04 -11.20
C SER A 17 13.00 -6.00 -10.33
N VAL A 18 13.76 -4.88 -10.37
CA VAL A 18 15.00 -4.73 -9.61
C VAL A 18 14.79 -3.93 -8.33
N CYS A 19 14.23 -2.72 -8.43
CA CYS A 19 14.06 -1.84 -7.27
C CYS A 19 12.64 -1.84 -6.68
N GLY A 20 11.67 -2.52 -7.30
CA GLY A 20 10.28 -2.54 -6.83
C GLY A 20 9.51 -1.24 -7.06
N LEU A 21 10.08 -0.26 -7.79
CA LEU A 21 9.41 1.00 -8.08
C LEU A 21 8.15 0.78 -8.92
N VAL A 22 7.00 1.28 -8.44
CA VAL A 22 5.77 1.34 -9.21
C VAL A 22 5.86 2.47 -10.23
N LEU A 23 6.03 2.11 -11.50
CA LEU A 23 6.29 3.03 -12.61
C LEU A 23 5.07 3.90 -12.93
N SER A 24 3.85 3.40 -12.80
CA SER A 24 2.62 4.18 -13.00
C SER A 24 2.56 5.34 -12.01
N ASP A 25 2.75 5.06 -10.72
CA ASP A 25 2.74 6.07 -9.65
C ASP A 25 3.88 7.07 -9.81
N TYR A 26 5.08 6.58 -10.16
CA TYR A 26 6.23 7.44 -10.41
C TYR A 26 5.97 8.40 -11.58
N LEU A 27 5.43 7.90 -12.69
CA LEU A 27 5.13 8.71 -13.87
C LEU A 27 3.98 9.69 -13.61
N ALA A 28 2.93 9.28 -12.89
CA ALA A 28 1.83 10.15 -12.48
C ALA A 28 2.31 11.28 -11.56
N LYS A 29 3.16 10.97 -10.59
CA LYS A 29 3.78 11.96 -9.71
C LYS A 29 4.70 12.92 -10.47
N LYS A 30 5.44 12.41 -11.47
CA LYS A 30 6.28 13.25 -12.34
C LYS A 30 5.46 14.14 -13.28
N ALA A 31 4.31 13.69 -13.75
CA ALA A 31 3.38 14.51 -14.51
C ALA A 31 2.85 15.66 -13.63
N LEU A 32 2.44 15.36 -12.38
CA LEU A 32 2.04 16.37 -11.40
C LEU A 32 3.16 17.36 -11.05
N GLU A 33 4.42 16.92 -10.97
CA GLU A 33 5.57 17.80 -10.77
C GLU A 33 5.84 18.70 -11.99
N ARG A 34 5.57 18.21 -13.20
CA ARG A 34 5.74 18.98 -14.45
C ARG A 34 4.67 20.06 -14.62
N ASP A 35 3.45 19.77 -14.18
CA ASP A 35 2.32 20.72 -14.25
C ASP A 35 2.31 21.69 -13.06
N ARG A 36 3.22 21.53 -12.08
CA ARG A 36 3.41 22.53 -11.04
C ARG A 36 3.96 23.80 -11.69
N PRO A 37 3.25 24.94 -11.62
CA PRO A 37 3.73 26.17 -12.22
C PRO A 37 5.11 26.48 -11.65
N GLU A 38 6.09 26.66 -12.53
CA GLU A 38 7.40 27.15 -12.12
C GLU A 38 7.20 28.48 -11.39
N PRO A 39 7.88 28.68 -10.24
CA PRO A 39 7.74 29.94 -9.52
C PRO A 39 8.14 31.07 -10.46
N THR A 40 7.24 32.02 -10.63
CA THR A 40 7.48 33.20 -11.48
C THR A 40 8.76 33.90 -11.00
N ALA A 41 9.52 34.50 -11.93
CA ALA A 41 10.76 35.22 -11.60
C ALA A 41 10.56 36.27 -10.48
N GLU A 42 9.34 36.77 -10.30
CA GLU A 42 8.97 37.68 -9.22
C GLU A 42 8.74 37.00 -7.87
N GLN A 43 8.26 35.75 -7.83
CA GLN A 43 8.19 34.96 -6.60
C GLN A 43 9.59 34.59 -6.11
N VAL A 44 10.50 34.25 -7.05
CA VAL A 44 11.93 34.02 -6.75
C VAL A 44 12.61 35.30 -6.25
N LYS A 45 12.21 36.47 -6.74
CA LYS A 45 12.72 37.78 -6.27
C LYS A 45 12.15 38.23 -4.91
N ARG A 46 10.94 37.81 -4.53
CA ARG A 46 10.25 38.28 -3.31
C ARG A 46 10.44 37.40 -2.07
N GLY A 47 10.86 36.15 -2.24
CA GLY A 47 11.22 35.26 -1.14
C GLY A 47 12.14 34.19 -1.67
N GLN A 48 13.37 34.15 -1.16
CA GLN A 48 14.37 33.16 -1.57
C GLN A 48 13.80 31.77 -1.29
N MET A 49 13.45 31.03 -2.34
CA MET A 49 13.04 29.64 -2.23
C MET A 49 14.30 28.79 -2.21
N VAL A 50 14.31 27.75 -1.39
CA VAL A 50 15.40 26.77 -1.33
C VAL A 50 14.86 25.35 -1.52
N SER A 51 15.72 24.49 -2.04
CA SER A 51 15.51 23.06 -2.09
C SER A 51 16.24 22.41 -0.92
N ILE A 52 15.59 21.44 -0.28
CA ILE A 52 16.15 20.66 0.84
C ILE A 52 16.34 19.22 0.38
N ARG A 53 17.51 18.63 0.60
CA ARG A 53 17.84 17.25 0.27
C ARG A 53 18.09 16.44 1.53
N ARG A 54 17.42 15.27 1.60
CA ARG A 54 17.58 14.26 2.64
C ARG A 54 17.93 12.94 1.96
N GLY A 55 19.24 12.66 1.85
CA GLY A 55 19.74 11.54 1.06
C GLY A 55 19.29 11.66 -0.40
N HIS A 56 18.46 10.72 -0.87
CA HIS A 56 17.94 10.71 -2.25
C HIS A 56 16.66 11.54 -2.45
N LYS A 57 16.04 12.04 -1.38
CA LYS A 57 14.79 12.81 -1.47
C LYS A 57 15.07 14.30 -1.53
N VAL A 58 14.58 14.98 -2.58
CA VAL A 58 14.69 16.44 -2.72
C VAL A 58 13.30 17.08 -2.57
N ILE A 59 13.17 17.97 -1.61
CA ILE A 59 11.99 18.79 -1.34
C ILE A 59 12.26 20.17 -1.93
N ARG A 60 11.60 20.49 -3.05
CA ARG A 60 11.76 21.78 -3.73
C ARG A 60 10.81 22.83 -3.19
N ASN A 61 11.12 24.09 -3.47
CA ASN A 61 10.22 25.22 -3.24
C ASN A 61 9.88 25.42 -1.75
N VAL A 62 10.88 25.30 -0.88
CA VAL A 62 10.74 25.64 0.54
C VAL A 62 11.04 27.12 0.73
N ASN A 63 10.09 27.86 1.28
CA ASN A 63 10.28 29.27 1.57
C ASN A 63 11.34 29.46 2.67
N THR A 64 12.35 30.30 2.41
CA THR A 64 13.39 30.62 3.41
C THR A 64 12.83 31.20 4.70
N ARG A 65 11.72 31.95 4.61
CA ARG A 65 11.06 32.54 5.79
C ARG A 65 10.49 31.50 6.75
N ASP A 66 10.10 30.33 6.23
CA ASP A 66 9.49 29.26 7.01
C ASP A 66 10.54 28.30 7.58
N LEU A 67 11.79 28.40 7.15
CA LEU A 67 12.87 27.50 7.59
C LEU A 67 13.04 27.50 9.12
N PRO A 68 13.07 28.64 9.82
CA PRO A 68 13.27 28.63 11.27
C PRO A 68 12.17 27.88 12.02
N GLU A 69 10.90 28.12 11.67
CA GLU A 69 9.77 27.42 12.29
C GLU A 69 9.78 25.92 11.99
N LYS A 70 10.18 25.52 10.78
CA LYS A 70 10.27 24.10 10.41
C LYS A 70 11.43 23.39 11.12
N ILE A 71 12.54 24.10 11.36
CA ILE A 71 13.65 23.59 12.18
C ILE A 71 13.19 23.41 13.63
N GLN A 72 12.53 24.41 14.21
CA GLN A 72 12.02 24.34 15.59
C GLN A 72 10.97 23.23 15.76
N ARG A 73 10.12 22.98 14.75
CA ARG A 73 9.17 21.85 14.73
C ARG A 73 9.83 20.48 14.52
N GLY A 74 11.13 20.43 14.23
CA GLY A 74 11.83 19.18 13.95
C GLY A 74 11.49 18.56 12.59
N GLU A 75 10.96 19.35 11.64
CA GLU A 75 10.70 18.90 10.26
C GLU A 75 11.98 18.90 9.41
N ILE A 76 12.91 19.82 9.72
CA ILE A 76 14.22 19.96 9.09
C ILE A 76 15.29 19.63 10.12
N TYR A 77 16.22 18.75 9.76
CA TYR A 77 17.29 18.30 10.64
C TYR A 77 18.62 18.98 10.29
N SER A 78 19.54 19.02 11.25
CA SER A 78 20.88 19.58 11.06
C SER A 78 21.69 18.82 9.99
N SER A 79 21.37 17.54 9.77
CA SER A 79 21.96 16.68 8.74
C SER A 79 21.41 16.91 7.34
N ASP A 80 20.23 17.53 7.20
CA ASP A 80 19.65 17.83 5.89
C ASP A 80 20.52 18.83 5.12
N GLU A 81 20.50 18.78 3.80
CA GLU A 81 21.25 19.70 2.94
C GLU A 81 20.31 20.71 2.28
N ILE A 82 20.75 21.96 2.16
CA ILE A 82 19.99 23.06 1.59
C ILE A 82 20.74 23.61 0.39
N SER A 83 20.01 23.91 -0.68
CA SER A 83 20.54 24.51 -1.89
C SER A 83 19.55 25.49 -2.49
N GLN A 84 20.02 26.65 -2.95
CA GLN A 84 19.18 27.61 -3.68
C GLN A 84 19.03 27.24 -5.16
N ASP A 85 20.04 26.59 -5.74
CA ASP A 85 20.15 26.33 -7.18
C ASP A 85 20.19 24.83 -7.55
N GLU A 86 20.07 23.95 -6.55
CA GLU A 86 20.24 22.48 -6.65
C GLU A 86 21.63 22.04 -7.12
N LYS A 87 22.60 22.97 -7.24
CA LYS A 87 23.98 22.68 -7.64
C LYS A 87 24.91 22.66 -6.44
N LYS A 88 24.79 23.65 -5.56
CA LYS A 88 25.61 23.74 -4.33
C LYS A 88 24.78 23.37 -3.11
N TRP A 89 25.12 22.26 -2.49
CA TRP A 89 24.44 21.72 -1.32
C TRP A 89 25.27 22.00 -0.06
N ILE A 90 24.63 22.59 0.95
CA ILE A 90 25.27 22.90 2.23
C ILE A 90 24.43 22.26 3.33
N HIS A 91 25.06 21.56 4.28
CA HIS A 91 24.33 21.03 5.44
C HIS A 91 23.66 22.15 6.24
N ALA A 92 22.39 21.98 6.58
CA ALA A 92 21.57 22.93 7.32
C ALA A 92 22.23 23.32 8.64
N GLY A 93 22.78 22.35 9.38
CA GLY A 93 23.51 22.59 10.63
C GLY A 93 24.83 23.35 10.46
N LYS A 94 25.40 23.40 9.26
CA LYS A 94 26.62 24.17 8.94
C LYS A 94 26.32 25.54 8.33
N HIS A 95 25.05 25.83 8.02
CA HIS A 95 24.68 27.10 7.38
C HIS A 95 24.85 28.25 8.38
N PRO A 96 25.57 29.34 8.05
CA PRO A 96 25.91 30.41 9.00
C PRO A 96 24.71 31.01 9.74
N GLN A 97 23.57 31.12 9.07
CA GLN A 97 22.34 31.68 9.64
C GLN A 97 21.46 30.66 10.38
N LEU A 98 21.54 29.37 10.03
CA LEU A 98 20.64 28.35 10.60
C LEU A 98 21.30 27.57 11.73
N LYS A 99 22.64 27.55 11.78
CA LYS A 99 23.41 26.85 12.81
C LYS A 99 22.93 27.18 14.22
N ALA A 100 22.66 28.45 14.51
CA ALA A 100 22.18 28.91 15.81
C ALA A 100 20.83 28.29 16.21
N LEU A 101 19.96 27.96 15.24
CA LEU A 101 18.65 27.36 15.50
C LEU A 101 18.73 25.86 15.82
N PHE A 102 19.79 25.19 15.39
CA PHE A 102 20.03 23.78 15.71
C PHE A 102 20.81 23.60 17.02
N GLU A 103 21.62 24.59 17.40
CA GLU A 103 22.40 24.57 18.65
C GLU A 103 21.56 24.96 19.85
N LYS A 104 20.53 25.80 19.66
CA LYS A 104 19.60 26.12 20.74
C LYS A 104 18.76 24.86 21.01
N PRO A 105 18.89 24.20 22.19
CA PRO A 105 17.90 23.24 22.62
C PRO A 105 16.54 23.95 22.57
N PRO A 106 15.42 23.25 22.32
CA PRO A 106 14.11 23.88 22.46
C PRO A 106 14.00 24.41 23.89
N GLU A 107 14.30 25.70 24.06
CA GLU A 107 13.80 26.50 25.16
C GLU A 107 12.30 26.42 24.95
N VAL A 108 11.69 25.46 25.63
CA VAL A 108 10.28 25.49 25.94
C VAL A 108 10.10 26.89 26.50
N GLU A 109 9.42 27.76 25.74
CA GLU A 109 8.92 29.01 26.28
C GLU A 109 7.88 28.63 27.34
N GLU A 110 8.37 28.24 28.52
CA GLU A 110 7.68 28.39 29.77
C GLU A 110 7.49 29.89 29.95
N SER A 111 6.31 30.35 29.53
CA SER A 111 5.77 31.65 29.86
C SER A 111 6.07 31.95 31.33
N LYS A 112 6.90 32.96 31.57
CA LYS A 112 7.14 33.55 32.88
C LYS A 112 5.82 34.01 33.48
N THR A 113 5.23 33.18 34.35
CA THR A 113 4.35 33.66 35.42
C THR A 113 4.73 32.91 36.70
N SER A 114 5.62 33.55 37.47
CA SER A 114 5.96 33.17 38.83
C SER A 114 4.73 33.34 39.73
N ALA A 115 4.07 32.24 40.09
CA ALA A 115 3.40 32.04 41.37
C ALA A 115 2.89 30.59 41.50
N LYS A 116 3.67 29.73 42.17
CA LYS A 116 3.21 28.53 42.91
C LYS A 116 2.04 27.76 42.26
N GLU A 117 2.23 27.24 41.04
CA GLU A 117 1.18 26.50 40.31
C GLU A 117 1.34 24.97 40.52
N LYS A 118 0.22 24.32 40.90
CA LYS A 118 0.07 22.86 40.99
C LYS A 118 0.42 22.18 39.65
N PRO A 119 0.82 20.90 39.65
CA PRO A 119 1.08 20.15 38.41
C PRO A 119 -0.13 20.27 37.47
N LYS A 120 0.06 20.89 36.30
CA LYS A 120 -0.97 20.96 35.26
C LYS A 120 -1.21 19.54 34.75
N ASP A 121 -2.41 19.05 35.03
CA ASP A 121 -2.92 17.77 34.56
C ASP A 121 -2.94 17.80 33.02
N PRO A 122 -2.37 16.80 32.32
CA PRO A 122 -2.60 16.69 30.88
C PRO A 122 -4.11 16.54 30.64
N ASP A 123 -4.67 17.39 29.79
CA ASP A 123 -6.07 17.38 29.33
C ASP A 123 -6.33 16.14 28.47
N ILE A 124 -6.28 14.97 29.09
CA ILE A 124 -6.75 13.72 28.50
C ILE A 124 -8.24 13.64 28.84
N GLU A 125 -9.09 13.97 27.87
CA GLU A 125 -10.53 13.74 28.00
C GLU A 125 -10.81 12.24 28.08
N VAL A 126 -10.91 11.74 29.31
CA VAL A 126 -11.36 10.37 29.57
C VAL A 126 -12.86 10.29 29.32
N HIS A 127 -13.25 9.84 28.14
CA HIS A 127 -14.66 9.68 27.74
C HIS A 127 -15.39 8.54 28.49
N ASP A 128 -14.65 7.61 29.10
CA ASP A 128 -15.22 6.51 29.86
C ASP A 128 -15.75 6.99 31.24
N PRO A 129 -17.07 6.95 31.48
CA PRO A 129 -17.68 7.46 32.71
C PRO A 129 -17.20 6.72 33.97
N GLU A 130 -16.88 5.43 33.87
CA GLU A 130 -16.40 4.64 35.01
C GLU A 130 -14.98 5.06 35.39
N LYS A 131 -14.09 5.21 34.40
CA LYS A 131 -12.71 5.69 34.63
C LYS A 131 -12.72 7.13 35.17
N LYS A 132 -13.60 7.99 34.66
CA LYS A 132 -13.79 9.35 35.16
C LYS A 132 -14.27 9.36 36.62
N ALA A 133 -15.20 8.49 36.99
CA ALA A 133 -15.64 8.33 38.37
C ALA A 133 -14.51 7.81 39.28
N ARG A 134 -13.66 6.90 38.78
CA ARG A 134 -12.52 6.36 39.51
C ARG A 134 -11.43 7.40 39.77
N LEU A 135 -11.12 8.25 38.78
CA LEU A 135 -10.21 9.39 38.95
C LEU A 135 -10.75 10.39 39.99
N LYS A 136 -12.05 10.71 39.96
CA LYS A 136 -12.68 11.56 40.99
C LYS A 136 -12.55 10.97 42.40
N ARG A 137 -12.72 9.65 42.57
CA ARG A 137 -12.53 8.98 43.88
C ARG A 137 -11.07 9.05 44.35
N LEU A 138 -10.10 8.92 43.45
CA LEU A 138 -8.69 9.08 43.78
C LEU A 138 -8.35 10.49 44.22
N ALA A 139 -8.82 11.50 43.48
CA ALA A 139 -8.65 12.91 43.85
C ALA A 139 -9.26 13.21 45.23
N LYS A 140 -10.44 12.64 45.55
CA LYS A 140 -11.05 12.77 46.87
C LYS A 140 -10.22 12.12 48.00
N LYS A 141 -9.60 10.96 47.74
CA LYS A 141 -8.71 10.29 48.71
C LYS A 141 -7.45 11.10 48.98
N HIS A 142 -6.83 11.64 47.92
CA HIS A 142 -5.67 12.52 47.99
C HIS A 142 -5.99 13.80 48.77
N ALA A 143 -7.10 14.47 48.44
CA ALA A 143 -7.57 15.65 49.18
C ALA A 143 -7.87 15.39 50.67
N SER A 144 -8.24 14.15 51.03
CA SER A 144 -8.47 13.76 52.42
C SER A 144 -7.19 13.36 53.18
N GLY A 145 -6.01 13.45 52.57
CA GLY A 145 -4.72 13.04 53.16
C GLY A 145 -4.57 11.52 53.35
N LYS A 146 -5.51 10.72 52.83
CA LYS A 146 -5.50 9.25 52.95
C LYS A 146 -4.58 8.57 51.92
N LEU A 147 -3.97 9.34 51.04
CA LEU A 147 -3.14 8.84 49.96
C LEU A 147 -1.97 9.81 49.78
N SER A 148 -0.74 9.29 49.76
CA SER A 148 0.45 10.11 49.53
C SER A 148 0.45 10.71 48.12
N ASP A 149 1.18 11.81 47.92
CA ASP A 149 1.30 12.47 46.61
C ASP A 149 1.88 11.52 45.54
N GLU A 150 2.81 10.66 45.95
CA GLU A 150 3.47 9.68 45.08
C GLU A 150 2.51 8.54 44.70
N ASP A 151 1.78 7.99 45.67
CA ASP A 151 0.77 6.96 45.43
C ASP A 151 -0.38 7.46 44.55
N TYR A 152 -0.79 8.72 44.75
CA TYR A 152 -1.81 9.37 43.92
C TYR A 152 -1.35 9.45 42.47
N THR A 153 -0.14 9.94 42.24
CA THR A 153 0.44 10.10 40.90
C THR A 153 0.59 8.75 40.20
N GLN A 154 1.08 7.73 40.91
CA GLN A 154 1.24 6.38 40.36
C GLN A 154 -0.11 5.75 39.99
N GLN A 155 -1.13 5.88 40.85
CA GLN A 155 -2.46 5.33 40.58
C GLN A 155 -3.19 6.06 39.45
N ARG A 156 -3.05 7.40 39.37
CA ARG A 156 -3.58 8.22 38.28
C ARG A 156 -2.98 7.80 36.93
N ASN A 157 -1.66 7.69 36.85
CA ASN A 157 -0.96 7.29 35.63
C ASN A 157 -1.33 5.87 35.19
N LYS A 158 -1.54 4.95 36.14
CA LYS A 158 -2.00 3.58 35.84
C LYS A 158 -3.39 3.55 35.22
N ILE A 159 -4.31 4.43 35.66
CA ILE A 159 -5.65 4.52 35.07
C ILE A 159 -5.60 5.15 33.68
N LEU A 160 -4.84 6.23 33.51
CA LEU A 160 -4.67 6.90 32.21
C LEU A 160 -4.04 5.97 31.18
N LYS A 161 -2.98 5.23 31.53
CA LYS A 161 -2.34 4.26 30.64
C LYS A 161 -3.33 3.20 30.16
N LYS A 162 -4.15 2.65 31.06
CA LYS A 162 -5.20 1.68 30.69
C LYS A 162 -6.25 2.29 29.76
N ALA A 163 -6.63 3.55 29.96
CA ALA A 163 -7.58 4.24 29.08
C ALA A 163 -7.02 4.38 27.64
N MET A 164 -5.74 4.78 27.54
CA MET A 164 -5.04 4.91 26.25
C MET A 164 -4.91 3.57 25.52
N ASP A 165 -4.52 2.51 26.24
CA ASP A 165 -4.39 1.17 25.66
C ASP A 165 -5.73 0.64 25.13
N GLU A 166 -6.83 0.96 25.80
CA GLU A 166 -8.17 0.55 25.38
C GLU A 166 -8.68 1.35 24.17
N GLN A 167 -8.41 2.66 24.11
CA GLN A 167 -8.69 3.46 22.92
C GLN A 167 -7.92 2.94 21.70
N ARG A 168 -6.66 2.55 21.89
CA ARG A 168 -5.85 1.95 20.82
C ARG A 168 -6.45 0.63 20.31
N LYS A 169 -6.91 -0.23 21.22
CA LYS A 169 -7.61 -1.48 20.84
C LYS A 169 -8.91 -1.20 20.09
N GLN A 170 -9.67 -0.18 20.49
CA GLN A 170 -10.90 0.21 19.79
C GLN A 170 -10.60 0.73 18.38
N ALA A 171 -9.55 1.55 18.21
CA ALA A 171 -9.11 2.01 16.90
C ALA A 171 -8.72 0.86 15.97
N ASP A 172 -7.94 -0.11 16.46
CA ASP A 172 -7.56 -1.30 15.69
C ASP A 172 -8.77 -2.16 15.27
N THR A 173 -9.82 -2.22 16.11
CA THR A 173 -11.05 -2.94 15.75
C THR A 173 -11.93 -2.18 14.76
N GLY A 174 -11.91 -0.84 14.81
CA GLY A 174 -12.63 0.01 13.86
C GLY A 174 -12.05 -0.10 12.45
N GLU A 175 -10.73 -0.09 12.33
CA GLU A 175 -10.02 -0.25 11.05
C GLU A 175 -10.35 -1.61 10.42
N LYS A 176 -10.33 -2.70 11.19
CA LYS A 176 -10.69 -4.04 10.70
C LYS A 176 -12.13 -4.12 10.17
N ARG A 177 -13.08 -3.41 10.79
CA ARG A 177 -14.48 -3.37 10.33
C ARG A 177 -14.64 -2.57 9.03
N ALA A 178 -13.90 -1.47 8.88
CA ALA A 178 -13.92 -0.66 7.66
C ALA A 178 -13.37 -1.44 6.45
N THR A 179 -12.28 -2.19 6.64
CA THR A 179 -11.69 -3.02 5.58
C THR A 179 -12.61 -4.15 5.12
N LEU A 180 -13.33 -4.78 6.04
CA LEU A 180 -14.34 -5.81 5.74
C LEU A 180 -15.53 -5.24 4.95
N ALA A 181 -16.03 -4.06 5.33
CA ALA A 181 -17.12 -3.41 4.62
C ALA A 181 -16.73 -2.98 3.19
N GLY A 182 -15.49 -2.49 3.00
CA GLY A 182 -14.94 -2.16 1.69
C GLY A 182 -14.85 -3.37 0.76
N GLY A 183 -14.38 -4.52 1.29
CA GLY A 183 -14.29 -5.77 0.51
C GLY A 183 -15.65 -6.30 0.05
N LEU A 184 -16.67 -6.22 0.91
CA LEU A 184 -18.03 -6.65 0.58
C LEU A 184 -18.69 -5.76 -0.49
N GLY A 185 -18.43 -4.44 -0.43
CA GLY A 185 -18.90 -3.50 -1.45
C GLY A 185 -18.36 -3.81 -2.85
N VAL A 186 -17.06 -4.10 -2.95
CA VAL A 186 -16.41 -4.45 -4.24
C VAL A 186 -16.96 -5.78 -4.79
N LEU A 187 -17.21 -6.77 -3.94
CA LEU A 187 -17.80 -8.04 -4.34
C LEU A 187 -19.21 -7.85 -4.91
N MET A 188 -20.05 -7.07 -4.22
CA MET A 188 -21.43 -6.83 -4.65
C MET A 188 -21.51 -6.04 -5.97
N ILE A 189 -20.62 -5.06 -6.16
CA ILE A 189 -20.50 -4.33 -7.43
C ILE A 189 -20.09 -5.28 -8.56
N SER A 190 -19.13 -6.17 -8.31
CA SER A 190 -18.71 -7.17 -9.31
C SER A 190 -19.88 -8.08 -9.71
N ILE A 191 -20.61 -8.62 -8.73
CA ILE A 191 -21.79 -9.47 -8.98
C ILE A 191 -22.85 -8.71 -9.81
N ALA A 192 -23.12 -7.45 -9.47
CA ALA A 192 -24.09 -6.62 -10.17
C ALA A 192 -23.69 -6.28 -11.62
N ILE A 193 -22.39 -6.19 -11.93
CA ILE A 193 -21.89 -5.98 -13.30
C ILE A 193 -21.94 -7.27 -14.11
N TYR A 194 -21.63 -8.41 -13.51
CA TYR A 194 -21.58 -9.68 -14.25
C TYR A 194 -22.98 -10.27 -14.52
N LEU A 195 -23.94 -10.15 -13.60
CA LEU A 195 -25.31 -10.71 -13.76
C LEU A 195 -26.04 -10.26 -15.05
N PRO A 196 -26.04 -8.97 -15.44
CA PRO A 196 -26.67 -8.50 -16.67
C PRO A 196 -26.00 -9.07 -17.93
N ILE A 197 -24.66 -9.22 -17.92
CA ILE A 197 -23.90 -9.75 -19.06
C ILE A 197 -24.30 -11.20 -19.36
N TYR A 198 -24.58 -11.98 -18.32
CA TYR A 198 -25.03 -13.37 -18.48
C TYR A 198 -26.50 -13.49 -18.88
N LYS A 199 -27.35 -12.49 -18.59
CA LYS A 199 -28.78 -12.54 -18.97
C LYS A 199 -29.02 -12.33 -20.48
N VAL A 200 -28.08 -11.75 -21.22
CA VAL A 200 -28.25 -11.39 -22.65
C VAL A 200 -27.94 -12.56 -23.61
N ARG A 201 -27.46 -13.71 -23.11
CA ARG A 201 -26.98 -14.81 -23.97
C ARG A 201 -27.58 -16.18 -23.61
N LEU A 202 -28.90 -16.23 -23.43
CA LEU A 202 -29.66 -17.49 -23.33
C LEU A 202 -30.09 -17.95 -24.73
N VAL A 203 -29.21 -18.68 -25.40
CA VAL A 203 -29.45 -19.46 -26.63
C VAL A 203 -29.30 -20.95 -26.24
N PRO A 204 -30.08 -21.90 -26.81
CA PRO A 204 -30.44 -23.13 -26.12
C PRO A 204 -29.42 -24.28 -26.30
N ASP A 205 -28.15 -24.04 -25.97
CA ASP A 205 -27.16 -25.12 -25.82
C ASP A 205 -26.91 -25.41 -24.33
N ILE A 206 -27.94 -25.97 -23.69
CA ILE A 206 -28.04 -26.22 -22.25
C ILE A 206 -26.93 -27.15 -21.74
N ILE A 207 -26.38 -28.03 -22.59
CA ILE A 207 -25.38 -29.02 -22.19
C ILE A 207 -23.97 -28.42 -22.08
N LEU A 208 -23.57 -27.52 -22.98
CA LEU A 208 -22.27 -26.83 -22.88
C LEU A 208 -22.23 -25.82 -21.72
N TYR A 209 -23.35 -25.16 -21.45
CA TYR A 209 -23.45 -24.18 -20.37
C TYR A 209 -23.32 -24.82 -18.98
N SER A 210 -23.83 -26.04 -18.77
CA SER A 210 -23.74 -26.71 -17.47
C SER A 210 -22.30 -26.95 -17.00
N LYS A 211 -21.38 -27.29 -17.91
CA LYS A 211 -19.96 -27.51 -17.60
C LYS A 211 -19.23 -26.20 -17.28
N SER A 212 -19.56 -25.11 -17.98
CA SER A 212 -19.01 -23.78 -17.72
C SER A 212 -19.48 -23.23 -16.36
N ILE A 213 -20.77 -23.40 -16.05
CA ILE A 213 -21.35 -22.97 -14.77
C ILE A 213 -20.76 -23.75 -13.59
N MET A 214 -20.58 -25.07 -13.72
CA MET A 214 -19.93 -25.89 -12.70
C MET A 214 -18.46 -25.50 -12.50
N ALA A 215 -17.72 -25.22 -13.58
CA ALA A 215 -16.33 -24.78 -13.48
C ALA A 215 -16.20 -23.39 -12.82
N THR A 216 -17.09 -22.46 -13.16
CA THR A 216 -17.09 -21.12 -12.57
C THR A 216 -17.54 -21.18 -11.11
N GLY A 217 -18.54 -22.00 -10.79
CA GLY A 217 -18.98 -22.26 -9.42
C GLY A 217 -17.86 -22.86 -8.55
N ALA A 218 -17.09 -23.81 -9.07
CA ALA A 218 -15.95 -24.40 -8.37
C ALA A 218 -14.83 -23.37 -8.10
N ILE A 219 -14.54 -22.50 -9.06
CA ILE A 219 -13.54 -21.43 -8.88
C ILE A 219 -14.00 -20.44 -7.81
N ILE A 220 -15.27 -20.00 -7.85
CA ILE A 220 -15.84 -19.10 -6.84
C ILE A 220 -15.80 -19.77 -5.46
N PHE A 221 -16.21 -21.03 -5.35
CA PHE A 221 -16.20 -21.78 -4.10
C PHE A 221 -14.77 -21.92 -3.52
N LEU A 222 -13.78 -22.29 -4.34
CA LEU A 222 -12.38 -22.40 -3.91
C LEU A 222 -11.80 -21.05 -3.49
N THR A 223 -12.19 -19.97 -4.17
CA THR A 223 -11.75 -18.60 -3.81
C THR A 223 -12.36 -18.18 -2.48
N LEU A 224 -13.66 -18.43 -2.25
CA LEU A 224 -14.33 -18.15 -0.99
C LEU A 224 -13.81 -19.01 0.17
N PHE A 225 -13.55 -20.30 -0.08
CA PHE A 225 -12.96 -21.21 0.91
C PHE A 225 -11.55 -20.74 1.32
N ALA A 226 -10.73 -20.31 0.35
CA ALA A 226 -9.42 -19.74 0.63
C ALA A 226 -9.52 -18.43 1.44
N MET A 227 -10.49 -17.55 1.14
CA MET A 227 -10.74 -16.34 1.93
C MET A 227 -11.19 -16.66 3.36
N PHE A 228 -12.05 -17.68 3.54
CA PHE A 228 -12.52 -18.11 4.85
C PHE A 228 -11.39 -18.73 5.70
N ASP A 229 -10.56 -19.58 5.11
CA ASP A 229 -9.40 -20.16 5.79
C ASP A 229 -8.35 -19.08 6.14
N MET A 230 -8.15 -18.09 5.26
CA MET A 230 -7.31 -16.91 5.52
C MET A 230 -7.83 -16.07 6.69
N ALA A 231 -9.15 -15.89 6.82
CA ALA A 231 -9.76 -15.16 7.93
C ALA A 231 -9.63 -15.91 9.27
N ARG A 232 -9.60 -17.24 9.25
CA ARG A 232 -9.52 -18.08 10.45
C ARG A 232 -8.11 -18.19 11.03
N ASN A 233 -7.08 -18.24 10.18
CA ASN A 233 -5.73 -18.65 10.62
C ASN A 233 -4.71 -17.50 10.85
N ASN A 234 -5.06 -16.22 10.65
CA ASN A 234 -4.18 -15.06 10.95
C ASN A 234 -2.74 -15.18 10.38
N PHE A 235 -2.53 -15.96 9.31
CA PHE A 235 -1.20 -16.36 8.86
C PHE A 235 -0.84 -15.84 7.46
N ARG A 236 0.45 -15.59 7.27
CA ARG A 236 1.11 -14.80 6.21
C ARG A 236 0.53 -14.97 4.79
N TRP A 237 0.08 -13.82 4.28
CA TRP A 237 -0.66 -13.53 3.03
C TRP A 237 -0.09 -14.07 1.70
N SER A 238 1.20 -14.40 1.59
CA SER A 238 1.83 -14.54 0.26
C SER A 238 1.65 -15.90 -0.41
N ARG A 239 1.48 -16.99 0.35
CA ARG A 239 1.45 -18.35 -0.22
C ARG A 239 0.08 -18.77 -0.75
N SER A 240 -0.98 -18.42 -0.05
CA SER A 240 -2.35 -18.84 -0.42
C SER A 240 -2.86 -18.09 -1.64
N ILE A 241 -2.56 -16.79 -1.77
CA ILE A 241 -2.95 -15.98 -2.93
C ILE A 241 -2.26 -16.49 -4.20
N GLY A 242 -0.96 -16.81 -4.12
CA GLY A 242 -0.22 -17.37 -5.27
C GLY A 242 -0.80 -18.70 -5.74
N LEU A 243 -1.24 -19.56 -4.81
CA LEU A 243 -1.84 -20.85 -5.14
C LEU A 243 -3.20 -20.69 -5.83
N VAL A 244 -4.03 -19.75 -5.36
CA VAL A 244 -5.36 -19.46 -5.94
C VAL A 244 -5.25 -18.84 -7.33
N ILE A 245 -4.29 -17.93 -7.55
CA ILE A 245 -4.04 -17.34 -8.86
C ILE A 245 -3.49 -18.41 -9.82
N ALA A 246 -2.54 -19.23 -9.38
CA ALA A 246 -1.96 -20.29 -10.20
C ALA A 246 -3.01 -21.35 -10.60
N SER A 247 -3.88 -21.78 -9.69
CA SER A 247 -4.94 -22.73 -10.00
C SER A 247 -5.99 -22.16 -10.95
N SER A 248 -6.35 -20.88 -10.79
CA SER A 248 -7.28 -20.18 -11.67
C SER A 248 -6.72 -20.03 -13.09
N LEU A 249 -5.44 -19.64 -13.22
CA LEU A 249 -4.77 -19.53 -14.52
C LEU A 249 -4.60 -20.89 -15.19
N PHE A 250 -4.29 -21.94 -14.41
CA PHE A 250 -4.20 -23.31 -14.93
C PHE A 250 -5.55 -23.80 -15.47
N ALA A 251 -6.64 -23.54 -14.75
CA ALA A 251 -7.99 -23.91 -15.20
C ALA A 251 -8.40 -23.18 -16.49
N ILE A 252 -8.12 -21.88 -16.59
CA ILE A 252 -8.38 -21.09 -17.81
C ILE A 252 -7.57 -21.65 -18.99
N HIS A 253 -6.28 -21.93 -18.77
CA HIS A 253 -5.42 -22.44 -19.83
C HIS A 253 -5.80 -23.85 -20.27
N TYR A 254 -6.25 -24.70 -19.33
CA TYR A 254 -6.75 -26.04 -19.62
C TYR A 254 -8.02 -25.99 -20.47
N MET A 255 -8.97 -25.11 -20.14
CA MET A 255 -10.20 -24.92 -20.92
C MET A 255 -9.91 -24.44 -22.35
N GLN A 256 -9.03 -23.45 -22.52
CA GLN A 256 -8.62 -22.98 -23.85
C GLN A 256 -7.91 -24.08 -24.66
N SER A 257 -7.13 -24.95 -24.00
CA SER A 257 -6.44 -26.03 -24.69
C SER A 257 -7.39 -27.10 -25.23
N GLN A 258 -8.52 -27.34 -24.54
CA GLN A 258 -9.56 -28.28 -24.97
C GLN A 258 -10.35 -27.73 -26.17
N GLU A 259 -10.69 -26.44 -26.18
CA GLU A 259 -11.37 -25.82 -27.32
C GLU A 259 -10.49 -25.85 -28.59
N ILE A 260 -9.20 -25.53 -28.44
CA ILE A 260 -8.24 -25.61 -29.55
C ILE A 260 -8.08 -27.05 -30.04
N ALA A 261 -8.05 -28.04 -29.14
CA ALA A 261 -7.97 -29.45 -29.51
C ALA A 261 -9.22 -29.93 -30.26
N GLN A 262 -10.41 -29.44 -29.88
CA GLN A 262 -11.66 -29.77 -30.57
C GLN A 262 -11.71 -29.18 -31.99
N VAL A 263 -11.32 -27.91 -32.15
CA VAL A 263 -11.23 -27.25 -33.46
C VAL A 263 -10.21 -27.95 -34.36
N LEU A 264 -9.06 -28.34 -33.82
CA LEU A 264 -8.01 -29.03 -34.59
C LEU A 264 -8.35 -30.49 -34.92
N SER A 265 -9.22 -31.14 -34.13
CA SER A 265 -9.64 -32.52 -34.36
C SER A 265 -10.65 -32.70 -35.50
N GLY A 266 -11.01 -31.62 -36.22
CA GLY A 266 -11.89 -31.67 -37.38
C GLY A 266 -13.33 -32.08 -37.08
N LYS A 267 -13.75 -32.06 -35.81
CA LYS A 267 -15.09 -32.49 -35.37
C LYS A 267 -16.18 -31.41 -35.47
N GLN A 268 -15.91 -30.30 -36.16
CA GLN A 268 -16.94 -29.37 -36.62
C GLN A 268 -17.12 -29.55 -38.13
N GLU A 269 -17.87 -30.57 -38.52
CA GLU A 269 -18.52 -30.52 -39.83
C GLU A 269 -19.71 -29.56 -39.72
N THR A 270 -19.69 -28.56 -40.61
CA THR A 270 -20.76 -27.59 -40.92
C THR A 270 -21.14 -26.58 -39.82
N ILE A 271 -20.68 -25.34 -40.01
CA ILE A 271 -21.46 -24.07 -40.12
C ILE A 271 -20.47 -22.91 -39.97
N VAL A 272 -19.62 -22.67 -40.97
CA VAL A 272 -19.09 -21.31 -41.27
C VAL A 272 -18.84 -21.24 -42.78
N GLY A 273 -19.91 -21.39 -43.56
CA GLY A 273 -19.92 -21.03 -44.96
C GLY A 273 -20.24 -19.55 -45.08
N GLY A 274 -19.20 -18.71 -45.14
CA GLY A 274 -19.31 -17.28 -45.42
C GLY A 274 -18.72 -16.42 -44.32
N ILE A 275 -17.47 -15.98 -44.52
CA ILE A 275 -16.93 -14.65 -44.15
C ILE A 275 -15.43 -14.53 -44.47
N PHE A 276 -14.70 -15.59 -44.83
CA PHE A 276 -13.28 -15.46 -45.21
C PHE A 276 -12.98 -16.03 -46.60
N ASN A 277 -13.35 -15.27 -47.64
CA ASN A 277 -12.68 -15.36 -48.93
C ASN A 277 -11.65 -14.22 -48.99
N GLY A 278 -10.38 -14.57 -48.78
CA GLY A 278 -9.27 -13.67 -49.05
C GLY A 278 -8.16 -13.74 -48.03
N PHE A 279 -7.54 -14.90 -47.82
CA PHE A 279 -6.16 -15.01 -47.32
C PHE A 279 -5.59 -16.40 -47.63
N ASP A 280 -5.53 -16.76 -48.91
CA ASP A 280 -4.67 -17.86 -49.36
C ASP A 280 -3.32 -17.30 -49.80
N LYS A 281 -2.30 -17.52 -48.96
CA LYS A 281 -0.88 -17.82 -49.28
C LYS A 281 0.04 -17.43 -48.12
N VAL A 282 0.12 -18.25 -47.08
CA VAL A 282 1.41 -18.55 -46.41
C VAL A 282 1.33 -19.98 -45.88
N GLY A 283 2.21 -20.85 -46.38
CA GLY A 283 2.32 -22.24 -45.94
C GLY A 283 2.76 -22.34 -44.48
N VAL A 284 2.06 -23.15 -43.70
CA VAL A 284 2.41 -23.49 -42.32
C VAL A 284 2.67 -24.99 -42.26
N GLU A 285 3.86 -25.38 -42.69
CA GLU A 285 4.49 -26.61 -42.21
C GLU A 285 5.70 -26.22 -41.36
N LYS A 286 5.82 -26.86 -40.19
CA LYS A 286 6.91 -26.72 -39.20
C LYS A 286 6.75 -25.64 -38.12
N ILE A 287 5.70 -25.71 -37.31
CA ILE A 287 5.80 -25.22 -35.92
C ILE A 287 5.14 -26.21 -34.96
N LYS A 288 5.91 -27.20 -34.49
CA LYS A 288 5.92 -27.80 -33.13
C LYS A 288 7.05 -28.84 -33.10
N PRO A 289 7.95 -28.82 -32.08
CA PRO A 289 7.59 -29.10 -30.68
C PRO A 289 8.26 -28.17 -29.63
N ALA A 290 8.59 -26.92 -29.97
CA ALA A 290 9.36 -26.04 -29.07
C ALA A 290 8.61 -25.58 -27.79
N TRP A 291 7.28 -25.52 -27.82
CA TRP A 291 6.50 -24.95 -26.72
C TRP A 291 6.31 -25.89 -25.52
N GLY A 292 6.28 -27.21 -25.73
CA GLY A 292 6.17 -28.18 -24.64
C GLY A 292 7.39 -28.18 -23.72
N TRP A 293 8.59 -28.02 -24.30
CA TRP A 293 9.85 -27.97 -23.55
C TRP A 293 10.03 -26.68 -22.75
N ALA A 294 9.52 -25.55 -23.25
CA ALA A 294 9.61 -24.27 -22.54
C ALA A 294 8.77 -24.26 -21.25
N VAL A 295 7.59 -24.91 -21.25
CA VAL A 295 6.72 -25.01 -20.07
C VAL A 295 7.31 -25.98 -19.05
N PHE A 296 7.86 -27.11 -19.49
CA PHE A 296 8.51 -28.08 -18.61
C PHE A 296 9.78 -27.51 -17.95
N ALA A 297 10.59 -26.77 -18.72
CA ALA A 297 11.79 -26.10 -18.20
C ALA A 297 11.44 -24.95 -17.22
N GLY A 298 10.37 -24.20 -17.48
CA GLY A 298 9.89 -23.15 -16.57
C GLY A 298 9.41 -23.71 -15.22
N GLY A 299 8.72 -24.85 -15.23
CA GLY A 299 8.29 -25.54 -14.01
C GLY A 299 9.46 -26.05 -13.17
N ALA A 300 10.43 -26.71 -13.80
CA ALA A 300 11.62 -27.22 -13.11
C ALA A 300 12.49 -26.10 -12.52
N PHE A 301 12.60 -24.97 -13.21
CA PHE A 301 13.36 -23.81 -12.74
C PHE A 301 12.74 -23.17 -11.49
N LEU A 302 11.41 -23.07 -11.41
CA LEU A 302 10.71 -22.50 -10.25
C LEU A 302 10.84 -23.39 -9.01
N VAL A 303 10.86 -24.72 -9.18
CA VAL A 303 11.10 -25.66 -8.08
C VAL A 303 12.53 -25.51 -7.55
N HIS A 304 13.53 -25.43 -8.43
CA HIS A 304 14.92 -25.23 -8.02
C HIS A 304 15.18 -23.88 -7.35
N LEU A 305 14.58 -22.79 -7.86
CA LEU A 305 14.72 -21.45 -7.30
C LEU A 305 14.11 -21.37 -5.89
N SER A 306 13.00 -22.09 -5.65
CA SER A 306 12.38 -22.16 -4.33
C SER A 306 13.23 -22.91 -3.30
N GLY A 307 13.98 -23.94 -3.73
CA GLY A 307 14.96 -24.65 -2.91
C GLY A 307 16.19 -23.79 -2.60
N TRP A 308 16.69 -23.05 -3.59
CA TRP A 308 17.85 -22.17 -3.43
C TRP A 308 17.58 -20.98 -2.50
N LEU A 309 16.40 -20.37 -2.58
CA LEU A 309 16.00 -19.27 -1.68
C LEU A 309 15.81 -19.71 -0.23
N ARG A 310 15.59 -21.01 0.03
CA ARG A 310 15.50 -21.57 1.40
C ARG A 310 16.86 -21.71 2.07
N GLY A 311 17.93 -21.99 1.30
CA GLY A 311 19.28 -22.16 1.84
C GLY A 311 20.02 -20.87 2.21
N ARG A 312 19.35 -19.71 2.16
CA ARG A 312 19.92 -18.39 2.50
C ARG A 312 19.23 -17.70 3.68
N VAL A 313 18.34 -18.40 4.39
CA VAL A 313 17.56 -17.84 5.51
C VAL A 313 17.86 -18.57 6.83
N ASP A 314 18.98 -19.29 6.89
CA ASP A 314 19.69 -19.66 8.11
C ASP A 314 21.05 -18.94 8.12
#